data_AF-A0A962LZ06-F1
#
_entry.id   AF-A0A962LZ06-F1
#
_cell.length_a   1.000
_cell.length_b   1.000
_cell.length_c   1.000
_cell.angle_alpha   90.00
_cell.angle_beta   90.00
_cell.angle_gamma   90.00
#
_symmetry.space_group_name_H-M   'P 1'
#
loop_
_entity.id
_entity.type
_entity.pdbx_description
1 polymer ?
#
loop_
_entity_poly.entity_id
_entity_poly.type
_entity_poly.pdbx_seq_one_letter_code
_entity_poly.pdbx_strand_id
1 'polypeptide(L)'
;GWQAVIVSAVITLPLGLTSTKEYAELEWPIDILIALVWISYAIVFFGTLIKRKTSHIYVANWFFAAFIITIALLHIVNSMAIPVSAFKSYSLFGGATDAMVQWWYGHNAVGFYLTAAFLGMMYYFVPVQIGRPIYSYRLSIVHFWALIASYMWAGGHHLHYSALPDWTQSLAMVFSIILFAPSWGGMINGVLTLSGSWDKLRTDPIIRFMIVALS
;
A
#
# COMPACT_ATOMS: atom_id res chain seq x y z
N GLY A 1 0.47 -14.97 14.38
CA GLY A 1 -0.49 -14.07 13.72
C GLY A 1 -0.46 -14.28 12.22
N TRP A 2 0.37 -13.54 11.50
CA TRP A 2 0.37 -13.51 10.03
C TRP A 2 0.56 -14.88 9.35
N GLN A 3 1.46 -15.73 9.86
CA GLN A 3 1.61 -17.10 9.31
C GLN A 3 0.32 -17.92 9.37
N ALA A 4 -0.51 -17.73 10.40
CA ALA A 4 -1.79 -18.42 10.50
C ALA A 4 -2.78 -17.91 9.43
N VAL A 5 -2.77 -16.61 9.12
CA VAL A 5 -3.54 -16.04 7.99
C VAL A 5 -3.15 -16.70 6.67
N ILE A 6 -1.84 -16.78 6.39
CA ILE A 6 -1.33 -17.39 5.15
C ILE A 6 -1.72 -18.86 5.06
N VAL A 7 -1.53 -19.63 6.14
CA VAL A 7 -1.93 -21.04 6.18
C VAL A 7 -3.43 -21.20 5.97
N SER A 8 -4.25 -20.37 6.61
CA SER A 8 -5.70 -20.36 6.39
C SER A 8 -6.02 -20.10 4.92
N ALA A 9 -5.40 -19.10 4.27
CA ALA A 9 -5.61 -18.80 2.85
C ALA A 9 -5.25 -19.99 1.94
N VAL A 10 -4.11 -20.64 2.17
CA VAL A 10 -3.66 -21.83 1.44
C VAL A 10 -4.64 -23.00 1.56
N ILE A 11 -5.35 -23.10 2.70
CA ILE A 11 -6.36 -24.14 2.92
C ILE A 11 -7.72 -23.74 2.35
N THR A 12 -8.21 -22.54 2.65
CA THR A 12 -9.60 -22.15 2.37
C THR A 12 -9.85 -21.80 0.90
N LEU A 13 -8.90 -21.17 0.23
CA LEU A 13 -9.10 -20.77 -1.18
C LEU A 13 -9.24 -21.98 -2.11
N PRO A 14 -8.40 -23.04 -2.04
CA PRO A 14 -8.61 -24.25 -2.86
C PRO A 14 -9.89 -25.02 -2.53
N LEU A 15 -10.44 -24.86 -1.32
CA LEU A 15 -11.75 -25.41 -0.94
C LEU A 15 -12.93 -24.60 -1.52
N GLY A 16 -12.67 -23.54 -2.29
CA GLY A 16 -13.69 -22.68 -2.89
C GLY A 16 -14.32 -21.68 -1.91
N LEU A 17 -13.74 -21.52 -0.72
CA LEU A 17 -14.23 -20.58 0.29
C LEU A 17 -13.68 -19.20 -0.01
N THR A 18 -14.47 -18.41 -0.74
CA THR A 18 -14.09 -17.06 -1.16
C THR A 18 -15.25 -16.06 -1.11
N SER A 19 -14.91 -14.83 -0.73
CA SER A 19 -15.77 -13.65 -0.84
C SER A 19 -16.00 -13.19 -2.29
N THR A 20 -15.20 -13.69 -3.25
CA THR A 20 -15.16 -13.28 -4.66
C THR A 20 -14.67 -11.85 -4.93
N LYS A 21 -14.18 -11.15 -3.90
CA LYS A 21 -13.57 -9.82 -4.00
C LYS A 21 -12.06 -9.94 -4.23
N GLU A 22 -11.55 -9.35 -5.30
CA GLU A 22 -10.11 -9.35 -5.61
C GLU A 22 -9.28 -8.74 -4.47
N TYR A 23 -8.17 -9.40 -4.13
CA TYR A 23 -7.27 -9.06 -3.01
C TYR A 23 -7.95 -9.06 -1.62
N ALA A 24 -9.21 -9.51 -1.51
CA ALA A 24 -9.98 -9.60 -0.28
C ALA A 24 -10.78 -10.91 -0.25
N GLU A 25 -10.21 -11.98 -0.81
CA GLU A 25 -10.92 -13.22 -1.12
C GLU A 25 -11.25 -14.04 0.11
N LEU A 26 -10.56 -13.84 1.23
CA LEU A 26 -10.71 -14.63 2.44
C LEU A 26 -12.06 -14.34 3.10
N GLU A 27 -12.63 -15.35 3.77
CA GLU A 27 -13.93 -15.20 4.43
C GLU A 27 -13.79 -14.59 5.83
N TRP A 28 -14.91 -14.07 6.34
CA TRP A 28 -15.00 -13.18 7.50
C TRP A 28 -14.22 -13.61 8.78
N PRO A 29 -14.06 -14.90 9.16
CA PRO A 29 -13.26 -15.23 10.34
C PRO A 29 -11.78 -14.88 10.14
N ILE A 30 -11.28 -15.02 8.90
CA ILE A 30 -9.91 -14.71 8.56
C ILE A 30 -9.72 -13.19 8.44
N ASP A 31 -10.73 -12.46 7.96
CA ASP A 31 -10.70 -11.00 7.95
C ASP A 31 -10.58 -10.41 9.36
N ILE A 32 -11.29 -10.99 10.33
CA ILE A 32 -11.16 -10.61 11.75
C ILE A 32 -9.75 -10.92 12.25
N LEU A 33 -9.21 -12.11 11.93
CA LEU A 33 -7.84 -12.47 12.31
C LEU A 33 -6.81 -11.50 11.71
N ILE A 34 -6.95 -11.13 10.44
CA ILE A 34 -6.10 -10.14 9.78
C ILE A 34 -6.18 -8.82 10.54
N ALA A 35 -7.38 -8.31 10.81
CA ALA A 35 -7.58 -7.05 11.52
C ALA A 35 -6.88 -7.05 12.90
N LEU A 36 -7.04 -8.13 13.68
CA LEU A 36 -6.40 -8.25 15.01
C LEU A 36 -4.87 -8.28 14.92
N VAL A 37 -4.32 -9.05 13.97
CA VAL A 37 -2.87 -9.12 13.73
C VAL A 37 -2.34 -7.78 13.26
N TRP A 38 -3.07 -7.09 12.39
CA TRP A 38 -2.68 -5.79 11.84
C TRP A 38 -2.72 -4.68 12.88
N ILE A 39 -3.75 -4.65 13.74
CA ILE A 39 -3.81 -3.73 14.89
C ILE A 39 -2.63 -3.98 15.83
N SER A 40 -2.30 -5.24 16.10
CA SER A 40 -1.11 -5.59 16.91
C SER A 40 0.18 -5.09 16.26
N TYR A 41 0.32 -5.24 14.94
CA TYR A 41 1.44 -4.69 14.18
C TYR A 41 1.52 -3.16 14.27
N ALA A 42 0.38 -2.46 14.13
CA ALA A 42 0.31 -1.02 14.26
C ALA A 42 0.77 -0.54 15.65
N ILE A 43 0.30 -1.19 16.71
CA ILE A 43 0.71 -0.87 18.09
C ILE A 43 2.23 -1.01 18.26
N VAL A 44 2.82 -2.09 17.73
CA VAL A 44 4.28 -2.30 17.80
C VAL A 44 5.03 -1.22 17.03
N PHE A 45 4.61 -0.91 15.80
CA PHE A 45 5.27 0.08 14.96
C PHE A 45 5.18 1.49 15.56
N PHE A 46 3.98 1.97 15.89
CA PHE A 46 3.79 3.30 16.47
C PHE A 46 4.37 3.39 17.89
N GLY A 47 4.29 2.33 18.69
CA GLY A 47 4.95 2.25 19.99
C GLY A 47 6.48 2.40 19.87
N THR A 48 7.08 1.89 18.81
CA THR A 48 8.50 2.08 18.50
C THR A 48 8.80 3.54 18.14
N LEU A 49 7.96 4.19 17.32
CA LEU A 49 8.12 5.61 16.97
C LEU A 49 8.00 6.56 18.17
N ILE A 50 7.15 6.21 19.14
CA ILE A 50 6.98 6.99 20.38
C ILE A 50 8.24 6.92 21.24
N LYS A 51 8.89 5.75 21.33
CA LYS A 51 10.11 5.53 22.14
C LYS A 51 11.42 5.93 21.43
N ARG A 52 11.33 6.62 20.29
CA ARG A 52 12.52 7.04 19.52
C ARG A 52 13.40 7.99 20.33
N LYS A 53 14.70 7.99 20.03
CA LYS A 53 15.67 8.91 20.65
C LYS A 53 15.83 10.24 19.90
N THR A 54 15.57 10.24 18.59
CA THR A 54 15.73 11.43 17.74
C THR A 54 14.47 12.29 17.76
N SER A 55 14.62 13.61 17.72
CA SER A 55 13.47 14.52 17.63
C SER A 55 12.65 14.29 16.35
N HIS A 56 13.35 14.08 15.22
CA HIS A 56 12.73 13.85 13.91
C HIS A 56 12.39 12.38 13.67
N ILE A 57 11.28 12.16 12.96
CA ILE A 57 10.90 10.86 12.38
C ILE A 57 11.37 10.86 10.94
N TYR A 58 12.14 9.84 10.56
CA TYR A 58 12.65 9.71 9.20
C TYR A 58 11.54 9.40 8.18
N VAL A 59 11.70 9.86 6.93
CA VAL A 59 10.64 9.78 5.90
C VAL A 59 10.22 8.35 5.58
N ALA A 60 11.12 7.37 5.67
CA ALA A 60 10.76 5.95 5.55
C ALA A 60 9.59 5.57 6.49
N ASN A 61 9.61 6.11 7.72
CA ASN A 61 8.57 5.83 8.71
C ASN A 61 7.28 6.60 8.44
N TRP A 62 7.30 7.69 7.65
CA TRP A 62 6.08 8.36 7.21
C TRP A 62 5.32 7.45 6.24
N PHE A 63 6.04 6.86 5.28
CA PHE A 63 5.49 5.88 4.35
C PHE A 63 4.98 4.63 5.05
N PHE A 64 5.74 4.05 5.98
CA PHE A 64 5.27 2.90 6.77
C PHE A 64 4.06 3.25 7.64
N ALA A 65 4.02 4.44 8.27
CA ALA A 65 2.87 4.87 9.05
C ALA A 65 1.61 5.00 8.18
N ALA A 66 1.73 5.65 7.01
CA ALA A 66 0.62 5.81 6.07
C ALA A 66 0.13 4.45 5.55
N PHE A 67 1.06 3.56 5.19
CA PHE A 67 0.76 2.17 4.82
C PHE A 67 -0.06 1.45 5.90
N ILE A 68 0.43 1.45 7.15
CA ILE A 68 -0.20 0.71 8.23
C ILE A 68 -1.62 1.21 8.50
N ILE A 69 -1.79 2.53 8.59
CA ILE A 69 -3.08 3.15 8.90
C ILE A 69 -4.06 2.91 7.75
N THR A 70 -3.65 3.19 6.52
CA THR A 70 -4.56 3.07 5.37
C THR A 70 -4.95 1.61 5.14
N ILE A 71 -4.02 0.65 5.16
CA ILE A 71 -4.38 -0.77 4.97
C ILE A 71 -5.35 -1.26 6.05
N ALA A 72 -5.21 -0.81 7.30
CA ALA A 72 -6.18 -1.14 8.34
C ALA A 72 -7.59 -0.62 7.99
N LEU A 73 -7.67 0.64 7.57
CA LEU A 73 -8.93 1.28 7.15
C LEU A 73 -9.55 0.56 5.94
N LEU A 74 -8.75 0.33 4.89
CA LEU A 74 -9.18 -0.35 3.67
C LEU A 74 -9.73 -1.74 3.98
N HIS A 75 -8.97 -2.54 4.74
CA HIS A 75 -9.32 -3.90 5.12
C HIS A 75 -10.65 -3.94 5.87
N ILE A 76 -10.81 -3.10 6.90
CA ILE A 76 -12.03 -3.07 7.71
C ILE A 76 -13.24 -2.68 6.85
N VAL A 77 -13.12 -1.66 5.99
CA VAL A 77 -14.25 -1.16 5.21
C VAL A 77 -14.66 -2.15 4.11
N ASN A 78 -13.73 -2.66 3.31
CA ASN A 78 -14.07 -3.55 2.20
C ASN A 78 -14.52 -4.95 2.66
N SER A 79 -14.10 -5.37 3.85
CA SER A 79 -14.46 -6.67 4.43
C SER A 79 -15.74 -6.61 5.29
N MET A 80 -16.44 -5.47 5.34
CA MET A 80 -17.75 -5.42 5.99
C MET A 80 -18.73 -6.31 5.23
N ALA A 81 -19.18 -7.36 5.90
CA ALA A 81 -20.05 -8.38 5.32
C ALA A 81 -20.99 -8.94 6.40
N ILE A 82 -22.11 -9.51 5.97
CA ILE A 82 -23.05 -10.23 6.84
C ILE A 82 -22.68 -11.72 6.79
N PRO A 83 -22.23 -12.32 7.91
CA PRO A 83 -21.98 -13.75 7.99
C PRO A 83 -23.26 -14.57 7.83
N VAL A 84 -23.22 -15.60 6.99
CA VAL A 84 -24.32 -16.57 6.80
C VAL A 84 -23.96 -17.92 7.39
N SER A 85 -22.67 -18.30 7.35
CA SER A 85 -22.15 -19.52 7.99
C SER A 85 -20.70 -19.32 8.41
N ALA A 86 -20.07 -20.34 8.99
CA ALA A 86 -18.70 -20.28 9.48
C ALA A 86 -17.70 -19.74 8.44
N PHE A 87 -17.83 -20.12 7.18
CA PHE A 87 -16.96 -19.66 6.07
C PHE A 87 -17.79 -19.17 4.88
N LYS A 88 -18.90 -18.48 5.16
CA LYS A 88 -19.64 -17.77 4.11
C LYS A 88 -20.23 -16.47 4.63
N SER A 89 -20.05 -15.42 3.85
CA SER A 89 -20.62 -14.09 4.07
C SER A 89 -21.06 -13.44 2.75
N TYR A 90 -21.86 -12.39 2.84
CA TYR A 90 -22.21 -11.52 1.72
C TYR A 90 -21.80 -10.08 2.02
N SER A 91 -21.23 -9.39 1.03
CA SER A 91 -20.81 -7.99 1.14
C SER A 91 -21.93 -7.12 1.72
N LEU A 92 -21.58 -6.17 2.58
CA LEU A 92 -22.51 -5.16 3.08
C LEU A 92 -23.01 -4.24 1.96
N PHE A 93 -22.25 -4.14 0.87
CA PHE A 93 -22.55 -3.28 -0.28
C PHE A 93 -23.08 -4.10 -1.47
N GLY A 94 -23.78 -3.44 -2.39
CA GLY A 94 -24.25 -4.05 -3.64
C GLY A 94 -24.01 -3.18 -4.87
N GLY A 95 -23.98 -3.80 -6.05
CA GLY A 95 -23.94 -3.12 -7.34
C GLY A 95 -22.75 -2.17 -7.52
N ALA A 96 -23.00 -1.00 -8.12
CA ALA A 96 -21.96 -0.01 -8.38
C ALA A 96 -21.25 0.50 -7.11
N THR A 97 -21.95 0.51 -5.96
CA THR A 97 -21.34 0.87 -4.68
C THR A 97 -20.33 -0.18 -4.23
N ASP A 98 -20.67 -1.46 -4.33
CA ASP A 98 -19.73 -2.54 -3.99
C ASP A 98 -18.52 -2.52 -4.91
N ALA A 99 -18.71 -2.26 -6.21
CA ALA A 99 -17.63 -2.07 -7.16
C ALA A 99 -16.70 -0.90 -6.78
N MET A 100 -17.27 0.25 -6.38
CA MET A 100 -16.48 1.41 -5.98
C MET A 100 -15.70 1.15 -4.69
N VAL A 101 -16.31 0.54 -3.67
CA VAL A 101 -15.62 0.17 -2.43
C VAL A 101 -14.53 -0.86 -2.73
N GLN A 102 -14.82 -1.85 -3.58
CA GLN A 102 -13.89 -2.88 -3.99
C GLN A 102 -12.65 -2.30 -4.68
N TRP A 103 -12.80 -1.34 -5.59
CA TRP A 103 -11.66 -0.78 -6.30
C TRP A 103 -11.01 0.40 -5.60
N TRP A 104 -11.72 1.09 -4.71
CA TRP A 104 -11.09 1.94 -3.71
C TRP A 104 -10.16 1.11 -2.82
N TYR A 105 -10.60 -0.07 -2.38
CA TYR A 105 -9.74 -1.03 -1.67
C TYR A 105 -8.60 -1.55 -2.56
N GLY A 106 -8.90 -2.17 -3.69
CA GLY A 106 -7.92 -2.88 -4.51
C GLY A 106 -6.81 -1.97 -5.02
N HIS A 107 -7.16 -0.77 -5.51
CA HIS A 107 -6.15 0.19 -5.94
C HIS A 107 -5.28 0.67 -4.79
N ASN A 108 -5.88 1.03 -3.65
CA ASN A 108 -5.12 1.49 -2.49
C ASN A 108 -4.39 0.35 -1.76
N ALA A 109 -4.77 -0.92 -1.96
CA ALA A 109 -3.97 -2.06 -1.54
C ALA A 109 -2.64 -2.04 -2.29
N VAL A 110 -2.65 -1.90 -3.62
CA VAL A 110 -1.40 -1.71 -4.39
C VAL A 110 -0.69 -0.40 -4.00
N GLY A 111 -1.44 0.68 -3.80
CA GLY A 111 -0.88 2.00 -3.47
C GLY A 111 -0.20 2.10 -2.12
N PHE A 112 -0.75 1.46 -1.10
CA PHE A 112 -0.22 1.58 0.26
C PHE A 112 0.60 0.35 0.64
N TYR A 113 0.14 -0.85 0.30
CA TYR A 113 0.86 -2.09 0.60
C TYR A 113 2.05 -2.28 -0.33
N LEU A 114 1.87 -2.12 -1.65
CA LEU A 114 2.92 -2.41 -2.63
C LEU A 114 3.71 -1.18 -3.08
N THR A 115 3.19 0.03 -2.91
CA THR A 115 3.91 1.28 -3.24
C THR A 115 4.41 1.98 -1.99
N ALA A 116 3.55 2.44 -1.07
CA ALA A 116 4.00 3.20 0.10
C ALA A 116 4.94 2.37 0.99
N ALA A 117 4.61 1.12 1.34
CA ALA A 117 5.50 0.30 2.16
C ALA A 117 6.86 0.07 1.49
N PHE A 118 6.88 -0.18 0.18
CA PHE A 118 8.11 -0.39 -0.60
C PHE A 118 8.91 0.91 -0.80
N LEU A 119 8.25 2.07 -0.88
CA LEU A 119 8.93 3.36 -0.80
C LEU A 119 9.56 3.54 0.58
N GLY A 120 8.89 3.13 1.67
CA GLY A 120 9.49 3.07 3.01
C GLY A 120 10.76 2.23 3.04
N MET A 121 10.75 1.06 2.41
CA MET A 121 11.94 0.21 2.25
C MET A 121 13.03 0.91 1.43
N MET A 122 12.69 1.49 0.27
CA MET A 122 13.61 2.23 -0.59
C MET A 122 14.30 3.35 0.19
N TYR A 123 13.54 4.16 0.92
CA TYR A 123 14.06 5.27 1.72
C TYR A 123 15.05 4.82 2.79
N TYR A 124 14.98 3.58 3.26
CA TYR A 124 15.95 3.05 4.20
C TYR A 124 17.13 2.36 3.48
N PHE A 125 16.86 1.37 2.64
CA PHE A 125 17.89 0.47 2.10
C PHE A 125 18.77 1.13 1.04
N VAL A 126 18.22 2.00 0.18
CA VAL A 126 19.02 2.67 -0.87
C VAL A 126 20.12 3.54 -0.27
N PRO A 127 19.84 4.53 0.60
CA PRO A 127 20.89 5.36 1.18
C PRO A 127 21.85 4.56 2.07
N VAL A 128 21.36 3.54 2.80
CA VAL A 128 22.21 2.68 3.65
C VAL A 128 23.21 1.88 2.82
N GLN A 129 22.76 1.20 1.76
CA GLN A 129 23.65 0.39 0.92
C GLN A 129 24.65 1.24 0.15
N ILE A 130 24.21 2.42 -0.33
CA ILE A 130 25.08 3.34 -1.06
C ILE A 130 26.06 4.04 -0.12
N GLY A 131 25.69 4.22 1.16
CA GLY A 131 26.47 4.96 2.16
C GLY A 131 26.39 6.48 1.94
N ARG A 132 25.24 6.98 1.47
CA ARG A 132 25.03 8.39 1.10
C ARG A 132 23.70 8.92 1.63
N PRO A 133 23.59 10.22 1.92
CA PRO A 133 22.32 10.82 2.26
C PRO A 133 21.36 10.75 1.07
N ILE A 134 20.05 10.73 1.37
CA ILE A 134 19.01 10.81 0.35
C ILE A 134 19.15 12.10 -0.47
N TYR A 135 18.89 12.03 -1.77
CA TYR A 135 19.07 13.13 -2.71
C TYR A 135 18.34 14.42 -2.30
N SER A 136 17.02 14.38 -2.08
CA SER A 136 16.24 15.60 -1.80
C SER A 136 15.20 15.39 -0.70
N TYR A 137 15.41 16.04 0.44
CA TYR A 137 14.43 16.07 1.53
C TYR A 137 13.14 16.82 1.14
N ARG A 138 13.26 17.93 0.38
CA ARG A 138 12.06 18.67 -0.07
C ARG A 138 11.20 17.84 -1.01
N LEU A 139 11.83 17.10 -1.93
CA LEU A 139 11.11 16.15 -2.78
C LEU A 139 10.44 15.08 -1.92
N SER A 140 11.12 14.60 -0.87
CA SER A 140 10.57 13.64 0.12
C SER A 140 9.29 14.14 0.79
N ILE A 141 9.16 15.44 1.06
CA ILE A 141 7.93 16.03 1.61
C ILE A 141 6.84 16.09 0.54
N VAL A 142 7.14 16.70 -0.61
CA VAL A 142 6.15 16.96 -1.67
C VAL A 142 5.58 15.65 -2.19
N HIS A 143 6.44 14.69 -2.56
CA HIS A 143 5.99 13.45 -3.13
C HIS A 143 5.24 12.59 -2.09
N PHE A 144 5.63 12.61 -0.81
CA PHE A 144 4.90 11.87 0.23
C PHE A 144 3.47 12.37 0.37
N TRP A 145 3.27 13.68 0.60
CA TRP A 145 1.93 14.22 0.82
C TRP A 145 1.07 14.15 -0.43
N ALA A 146 1.63 14.50 -1.59
CA ALA A 146 0.90 14.42 -2.84
C ALA A 146 0.54 12.97 -3.19
N LEU A 147 1.44 11.99 -2.99
CA LEU A 147 1.15 10.57 -3.23
C LEU A 147 0.01 10.10 -2.33
N ILE A 148 0.19 10.20 -1.00
CA ILE A 148 -0.76 9.63 -0.03
C ILE A 148 -2.15 10.28 -0.15
N ALA A 149 -2.24 11.56 -0.48
CA ALA A 149 -3.52 12.24 -0.67
C ALA A 149 -4.20 11.87 -2.00
N SER A 150 -3.45 11.78 -3.10
CA SER A 150 -4.02 11.54 -4.44
C SER A 150 -4.36 10.07 -4.68
N TYR A 151 -3.59 9.12 -4.14
CA TYR A 151 -3.80 7.68 -4.36
C TYR A 151 -5.21 7.23 -3.95
N MET A 152 -5.77 7.83 -2.88
CA MET A 152 -7.10 7.51 -2.35
C MET A 152 -8.24 7.74 -3.35
N TRP A 153 -8.02 8.54 -4.39
CA TRP A 153 -9.03 8.89 -5.39
C TRP A 153 -8.97 8.05 -6.66
N ALA A 154 -7.89 7.32 -6.88
CA ALA A 154 -7.65 6.66 -8.17
C ALA A 154 -8.42 5.34 -8.35
N GLY A 155 -9.11 4.83 -7.33
CA GLY A 155 -9.84 3.54 -7.41
C GLY A 155 -10.83 3.43 -8.58
N GLY A 156 -11.54 4.52 -8.91
CA GLY A 156 -12.53 4.52 -10.00
C GLY A 156 -11.94 4.27 -11.41
N HIS A 157 -10.61 4.32 -11.59
CA HIS A 157 -9.97 4.06 -12.88
C HIS A 157 -10.09 2.59 -13.34
N HIS A 158 -10.43 1.68 -12.43
CA HIS A 158 -10.72 0.27 -12.72
C HIS A 158 -12.14 0.09 -13.31
N LEU A 159 -12.96 1.15 -13.26
CA LEU A 159 -14.40 1.10 -13.52
C LEU A 159 -14.81 2.04 -14.66
N HIS A 160 -13.87 2.36 -15.56
CA HIS A 160 -14.15 3.18 -16.73
C HIS A 160 -15.18 2.51 -17.66
N TYR A 161 -16.15 3.30 -18.12
CA TYR A 161 -17.26 2.87 -18.98
C TYR A 161 -18.06 1.70 -18.40
N SER A 162 -18.22 1.69 -17.07
CA SER A 162 -19.05 0.73 -16.34
C SER A 162 -20.37 1.37 -15.86
N ALA A 163 -21.13 0.66 -15.03
CA ALA A 163 -22.33 1.19 -14.38
C ALA A 163 -22.03 2.23 -13.27
N LEU A 164 -20.75 2.48 -12.96
CA LEU A 164 -20.35 3.51 -12.01
C LEU A 164 -20.63 4.92 -12.59
N PRO A 165 -21.16 5.90 -11.83
CA PRO A 165 -21.49 7.23 -12.37
C PRO A 165 -20.30 7.96 -13.02
N ASP A 166 -20.51 8.58 -14.18
CA ASP A 166 -19.43 9.23 -14.97
C ASP A 166 -18.60 10.25 -14.20
N TRP A 167 -19.19 10.97 -13.24
CA TRP A 167 -18.48 11.95 -12.43
C TRP A 167 -17.42 11.29 -11.53
N THR A 168 -17.70 10.10 -10.99
CA THR A 168 -16.73 9.36 -10.17
C THR A 168 -15.60 8.80 -11.02
N GLN A 169 -15.91 8.32 -12.23
CA GLN A 169 -14.92 7.84 -13.19
C GLN A 169 -13.99 8.98 -13.60
N SER A 170 -14.55 10.13 -13.96
CA SER A 170 -13.79 11.32 -14.35
C SER A 170 -12.89 11.82 -13.22
N LEU A 171 -13.38 11.82 -11.97
CA LEU A 171 -12.59 12.19 -10.80
C LEU A 171 -11.38 11.26 -10.63
N ALA A 172 -11.60 9.95 -10.73
CA ALA A 172 -10.55 8.96 -10.63
C ALA A 172 -9.52 9.07 -11.77
N MET A 173 -9.96 9.34 -13.00
CA MET A 173 -9.07 9.60 -14.13
C MET A 173 -8.16 10.79 -13.86
N VAL A 174 -8.73 11.92 -13.44
CA VAL A 174 -7.97 13.15 -13.16
C VAL A 174 -6.94 12.91 -12.07
N PHE A 175 -7.32 12.28 -10.96
CA PHE A 175 -6.38 11.98 -9.88
C PHE A 175 -5.33 10.94 -10.27
N SER A 176 -5.65 9.98 -11.12
CA SER A 176 -4.68 9.01 -11.65
C SER A 176 -3.62 9.69 -12.52
N ILE A 177 -4.01 10.69 -13.32
CA ILE A 177 -3.06 11.50 -14.09
C ILE A 177 -2.18 12.35 -13.16
N ILE A 178 -2.78 12.99 -12.14
CA ILE A 178 -2.03 13.77 -11.14
C ILE A 178 -1.03 12.88 -10.40
N LEU A 179 -1.43 11.63 -10.08
CA LEU A 179 -0.64 10.65 -9.32
C LEU A 179 0.69 10.29 -9.99
N PHE A 180 0.83 10.50 -11.30
CA PHE A 180 2.09 10.32 -12.02
C PHE A 180 3.25 11.09 -11.38
N ALA A 181 3.05 12.38 -11.11
CA ALA A 181 4.09 13.28 -10.60
C ALA A 181 4.65 12.85 -9.22
N PRO A 182 3.84 12.62 -8.18
CA PRO A 182 4.37 12.18 -6.89
C PRO A 182 4.91 10.75 -6.92
N SER A 183 4.39 9.88 -7.78
CA SER A 183 4.93 8.53 -7.96
C SER A 183 6.36 8.57 -8.50
N TRP A 184 6.59 9.35 -9.56
CA TRP A 184 7.93 9.57 -10.11
C TRP A 184 8.84 10.33 -9.15
N GLY A 185 8.29 11.17 -8.28
CA GLY A 185 9.05 11.79 -7.19
C GLY A 185 9.79 10.77 -6.31
N GLY A 186 9.19 9.60 -6.05
CA GLY A 186 9.84 8.51 -5.32
C GLY A 186 11.01 7.89 -6.09
N MET A 187 10.78 7.52 -7.36
CA MET A 187 11.82 7.02 -8.26
C MET A 187 12.99 8.00 -8.37
N ILE A 188 12.71 9.27 -8.68
CA ILE A 188 13.73 10.31 -8.85
C ILE A 188 14.58 10.43 -7.58
N ASN A 189 13.95 10.44 -6.40
CA ASN A 189 14.68 10.58 -5.15
C ASN A 189 15.57 9.35 -4.86
N GLY A 190 15.07 8.14 -5.14
CA GLY A 190 15.84 6.90 -4.98
C GLY A 190 17.00 6.79 -5.97
N VAL A 191 16.73 7.00 -7.26
CA VAL A 191 17.74 6.89 -8.33
C VAL A 191 18.80 7.98 -8.21
N LEU A 192 18.41 9.24 -8.00
CA LEU A 192 19.38 10.33 -7.88
C LEU A 192 20.21 10.26 -6.58
N THR A 193 19.80 9.46 -5.59
CA THR A 193 20.65 9.16 -4.42
C THR A 193 21.91 8.39 -4.82
N LEU A 194 21.89 7.68 -5.96
CA LEU A 194 23.07 7.01 -6.53
C LEU A 194 24.01 7.97 -7.28
N SER A 195 23.64 9.25 -7.48
CA SER A 195 24.42 10.19 -8.30
C SER A 195 25.87 10.33 -7.81
N GLY A 196 26.82 9.89 -8.64
CA GLY A 196 28.25 9.84 -8.31
C GLY A 196 28.71 8.52 -7.67
N SER A 197 27.87 7.49 -7.66
CA SER A 197 28.18 6.12 -7.23
C SER A 197 27.63 5.08 -8.21
N TRP A 198 27.42 5.47 -9.47
CA TRP A 198 26.92 4.61 -10.55
C TRP A 198 27.86 3.44 -10.87
N ASP A 199 29.15 3.60 -10.60
CA ASP A 199 30.16 2.54 -10.68
C ASP A 199 29.81 1.34 -9.80
N LYS A 200 29.12 1.55 -8.67
CA LYS A 200 28.65 0.47 -7.79
C LYS A 200 27.62 -0.44 -8.47
N LEU A 201 26.92 0.00 -9.53
CA LEU A 201 26.10 -0.90 -10.32
C LEU A 201 26.92 -1.99 -11.01
N ARG A 202 28.24 -1.86 -11.15
CA ARG A 202 29.07 -2.90 -11.75
C ARG A 202 29.54 -3.93 -10.74
N THR A 203 29.54 -3.60 -9.45
CA THR A 203 30.20 -4.40 -8.41
C THR A 203 29.25 -4.88 -7.32
N ASP A 204 28.17 -4.15 -7.04
CA ASP A 204 27.22 -4.47 -5.98
C ASP A 204 25.86 -4.93 -6.57
N PRO A 205 25.53 -6.23 -6.51
CA PRO A 205 24.27 -6.73 -7.02
C PRO A 205 23.06 -6.25 -6.20
N ILE A 206 23.22 -5.93 -4.91
CA ILE A 206 22.12 -5.41 -4.08
C ILE A 206 21.70 -4.03 -4.59
N ILE A 207 22.67 -3.17 -4.92
CA ILE A 207 22.39 -1.87 -5.55
C ILE A 207 21.73 -2.07 -6.92
N ARG A 208 22.16 -3.06 -7.72
CA ARG A 208 21.46 -3.37 -8.99
C ARG A 208 19.98 -3.69 -8.75
N PHE A 209 19.66 -4.59 -7.82
CA PHE A 209 18.27 -4.93 -7.51
C PHE A 209 17.46 -3.70 -7.11
N MET A 210 17.99 -2.86 -6.22
CA MET A 210 17.27 -1.67 -5.76
C MET A 210 17.05 -0.64 -6.87
N ILE A 211 18.04 -0.44 -7.75
CA ILE A 211 17.93 0.60 -8.80
C ILE A 211 17.07 0.12 -9.95
N VAL A 212 17.19 -1.14 -10.35
CA VAL A 212 16.30 -1.74 -11.37
C VAL A 212 14.85 -1.79 -10.87
N ALA A 213 14.63 -2.02 -9.57
CA ALA A 213 13.28 -1.96 -9.00
C ALA A 213 12.66 -0.55 -9.03
N LEU A 214 13.45 0.51 -9.23
CA LEU A 214 12.97 1.88 -9.33
C LEU A 214 12.79 2.36 -10.77
N SER A 215 13.45 1.73 -11.76
CA SER A 215 13.45 2.10 -13.17
C SER A 215 12.37 1.39 -13.97
#